data_AF-A0A7C6AFS5-F1
#
_entry.id   AF-A0A7C6AFS5-F1
#
_cell.length_a   1.000
_cell.length_b   1.000
_cell.length_c   1.000
_cell.angle_alpha   90.00
_cell.angle_beta   90.00
_cell.angle_gamma   90.00
#
_symmetry.space_group_name_H-M   'P 1'
#
loop_
_entity.id
_entity.type
_entity.pdbx_description
1 polymer ?
#
loop_
_entity_poly.entity_id
_entity_poly.type
_entity_poly.pdbx_seq_one_letter_code
_entity_poly.pdbx_strand_id
1 'polypeptide(L)'
;LFSIITIVFTFIFGRFFCGFVCPLGTIIDLTQRFIIPKKERKKSVSYPNGKYLLLIFLIFSAIFGISFVHFFDPLVIFERTLTIIFYPLSTFFIDFFTNVKVYEYQENLIVLIFFMVILNLEFLNSRFWCRNLCPLGGILGLISKVSLFKFTIVKDCRKCPNCDINCPTDAIDFESKKIKSDECIGCLRCLNECSVGIIKYKLNLRPCPFNIRRREFIFAFGSAVFIAPFANLLLNRKNNGRLIRPPGSIPEQDFLNTCIRCGKCLKVCPTNGLQPVIFENGVNPLWTPHLVPRIGGCEKNCNMCGKVCPTQAIRRLSLEEKTYAKMGTAIIDRFRCIAWAQNRDCLICDEACQYNAISLIKDDSEKNTVGKPIVNEKICVGCGVCENRCPIEGSAAIQVYTIGEERKRTGSYITDEKKQLRACESKEEGLPSGFIIEDK
;
A
#
# COMPACT_ATOMS: atom_id res chain seq x y z
N LEU A 1 0.60 -10.94 16.60
CA LEU A 1 1.63 -11.08 17.66
C LEU A 1 2.32 -9.75 17.98
N PHE A 2 3.05 -9.12 17.05
CA PHE A 2 3.76 -7.85 17.29
C PHE A 2 2.88 -6.71 17.83
N SER A 3 1.66 -6.53 17.30
CA SER A 3 0.75 -5.49 17.79
C SER A 3 0.36 -5.66 19.26
N ILE A 4 0.19 -6.91 19.71
CA ILE A 4 -0.12 -7.22 21.13
C ILE A 4 1.08 -6.84 22.00
N ILE A 5 2.29 -7.21 21.59
CA ILE A 5 3.53 -6.86 22.29
C ILE A 5 3.64 -5.34 22.42
N THR A 6 3.42 -4.60 21.33
CA THR A 6 3.46 -3.13 21.35
C THR A 6 2.43 -2.54 22.31
N ILE A 7 1.20 -3.06 22.35
CA ILE A 7 0.15 -2.58 23.25
C ILE A 7 0.52 -2.86 24.71
N VAL A 8 0.98 -4.07 25.04
CA VAL A 8 1.37 -4.46 26.41
C VAL A 8 2.54 -3.61 26.90
N PHE A 9 3.59 -3.47 26.10
CA PHE A 9 4.72 -2.61 26.46
C PHE A 9 4.31 -1.13 26.55
N THR A 10 3.34 -0.68 25.73
CA THR A 10 2.83 0.69 25.82
C THR A 10 2.05 0.92 27.10
N PHE A 11 1.29 -0.06 27.54
CA PHE A 11 0.60 -0.03 28.83
C PHE A 11 1.59 0.01 30.01
N ILE A 12 2.74 -0.67 29.90
CA ILE A 12 3.75 -0.64 30.96
C ILE A 12 4.52 0.69 30.93
N PHE A 13 5.16 1.01 29.80
CA PHE A 13 6.17 2.06 29.70
C PHE A 13 5.66 3.40 29.16
N GLY A 14 4.41 3.48 28.70
CA GLY A 14 3.90 4.60 27.93
C GLY A 14 4.25 4.48 26.44
N ARG A 15 4.29 5.59 25.69
CA ARG A 15 4.45 5.59 24.22
C ARG A 15 5.88 5.27 23.73
N PHE A 16 6.51 4.22 24.25
CA PHE A 16 7.89 3.86 23.94
C PHE A 16 8.12 3.62 22.44
N PHE A 17 7.14 3.03 21.73
CA PHE A 17 7.26 2.72 20.31
C PHE A 17 7.55 3.96 19.46
N CYS A 18 6.89 5.09 19.74
CA CYS A 18 7.12 6.36 19.04
C CYS A 18 8.50 6.98 19.34
N GLY A 19 9.14 6.60 20.44
CA GLY A 19 10.46 7.07 20.84
C GLY A 19 11.61 6.23 20.31
N PHE A 20 11.45 4.90 20.30
CA PHE A 20 12.57 3.97 20.08
C PHE A 20 12.43 3.05 18.86
N VAL A 21 11.22 2.83 18.34
CA VAL A 21 10.97 1.78 17.33
C VAL A 21 10.47 2.35 16.00
N CYS A 22 9.69 3.43 16.03
CA CYS A 22 9.04 3.97 14.84
C CYS A 22 10.06 4.50 13.80
N PRO A 23 10.18 3.90 12.60
CA PRO A 23 11.18 4.30 11.62
C PRO A 23 10.92 5.70 11.06
N LEU A 24 9.65 6.07 10.86
CA LEU A 24 9.27 7.41 10.44
C LEU A 24 9.67 8.46 11.49
N GLY A 25 9.52 8.14 12.78
CA GLY A 25 9.95 9.00 13.87
C GLY A 25 11.45 9.24 13.88
N THR A 26 12.25 8.22 13.56
CA THR A 26 13.71 8.34 13.41
C THR A 26 14.08 9.27 12.27
N ILE A 27 13.45 9.14 11.10
CA ILE A 27 13.71 10.04 9.97
C ILE A 27 13.36 11.48 10.33
N ILE A 28 12.20 11.71 10.95
CA ILE A 28 11.78 13.03 11.40
C ILE A 28 12.81 13.64 12.36
N ASP A 29 13.29 12.88 13.35
CA ASP A 29 14.32 13.33 14.29
C ASP A 29 15.65 13.67 13.59
N LEU A 30 16.04 12.88 12.58
CA LEU A 30 17.25 13.12 11.78
C LEU A 30 17.09 14.40 10.96
N THR A 31 15.98 14.57 10.26
CA THR A 31 15.64 15.79 9.51
C THR A 31 15.71 17.00 10.43
N GLN A 32 15.10 16.93 11.61
CA GLN A 32 15.13 18.03 12.57
C GLN A 32 16.54 18.32 13.11
N ARG A 33 17.39 17.29 13.28
CA ARG A 33 18.76 17.46 13.79
C ARG A 33 19.72 18.05 12.76
N PHE A 34 19.59 17.66 11.50
CA PHE A 34 20.54 18.03 10.43
C PHE A 34 20.10 19.23 9.61
N ILE A 35 18.80 19.46 9.45
CA ILE A 35 18.27 20.49 8.54
C ILE A 35 17.81 21.74 9.31
N ILE A 36 17.24 21.58 10.51
CA ILE A 36 16.62 22.68 11.26
C ILE A 36 17.55 23.16 12.39
N PRO A 37 18.11 24.38 12.31
CA PRO A 37 18.98 24.90 13.35
C PRO A 37 18.24 25.11 14.68
N LYS A 38 18.86 24.70 15.80
CA LYS A 38 18.27 24.77 17.16
C LYS A 38 17.76 26.16 17.57
N LYS A 39 18.29 27.23 16.97
CA LYS A 39 18.06 28.64 17.33
C LYS A 39 16.69 29.17 16.88
N GLU A 40 15.99 28.47 15.97
CA GLU A 40 14.69 28.89 15.42
C GLU A 40 13.48 28.19 16.04
N ARG A 41 13.66 27.42 17.12
CA ARG A 41 12.56 26.73 17.81
C ARG A 41 11.64 27.74 18.54
N LYS A 42 10.73 28.37 17.79
CA LYS A 42 9.63 29.17 18.35
C LYS A 42 8.67 28.25 19.12
N LYS A 43 8.02 28.78 20.17
CA LYS A 43 6.94 28.08 20.88
C LYS A 43 5.88 27.63 19.88
N SER A 44 5.60 26.33 19.90
CA SER A 44 4.94 25.61 18.83
C SER A 44 3.44 25.93 18.73
N VAL A 45 2.92 26.09 17.50
CA VAL A 45 1.47 26.12 17.26
C VAL A 45 0.95 24.69 17.42
N SER A 46 0.64 24.31 18.64
CA SER A 46 0.15 22.97 18.96
C SER A 46 -1.37 22.92 18.82
N TYR A 47 -1.88 21.92 18.09
CA TYR A 47 -3.30 21.58 18.06
C TYR A 47 -3.53 20.44 19.05
N PRO A 48 -3.91 20.73 20.32
CA PRO A 48 -3.79 19.78 21.43
C PRO A 48 -4.61 18.48 21.30
N ASN A 49 -5.46 18.34 20.28
CA ASN A 49 -6.27 17.14 20.04
C ASN A 49 -6.23 16.65 18.58
N GLY A 50 -5.39 17.19 17.70
CA GLY A 50 -5.43 16.91 16.25
C GLY A 50 -5.43 15.42 15.90
N LYS A 51 -4.52 14.66 16.52
CA LYS A 51 -4.40 13.20 16.30
C LYS A 51 -5.65 12.42 16.72
N TYR A 52 -6.37 12.88 17.74
CA TYR A 52 -7.61 12.24 18.20
C TYR A 52 -8.79 12.61 17.31
N LEU A 53 -8.85 13.84 16.81
CA LEU A 53 -9.87 14.26 15.84
C LEU A 53 -9.72 13.50 14.53
N LEU A 54 -8.49 13.32 14.06
CA LEU A 54 -8.22 12.45 12.92
C LEU A 54 -8.61 11.00 13.22
N LEU A 55 -8.27 10.46 14.39
CA LEU A 55 -8.64 9.10 14.76
C LEU A 55 -10.17 8.90 14.76
N ILE A 56 -10.93 9.87 15.30
CA ILE A 56 -12.40 9.89 15.27
C ILE A 56 -12.88 9.90 13.82
N PHE A 57 -12.35 10.81 12.99
CA PHE A 57 -12.69 10.89 11.57
C PHE A 57 -12.44 9.56 10.84
N LEU A 58 -11.30 8.91 11.08
CA LEU A 58 -10.95 7.64 10.45
C LEU A 58 -11.89 6.50 10.85
N ILE A 59 -12.27 6.42 12.13
CA ILE A 59 -13.21 5.42 12.64
C ILE A 59 -14.58 5.60 11.97
N PHE A 60 -15.10 6.83 11.97
CA PHE A 60 -16.42 7.09 11.38
C PHE A 60 -16.41 6.93 9.85
N SER A 61 -15.35 7.37 9.16
CA SER A 61 -15.22 7.13 7.71
C SER A 61 -15.24 5.64 7.37
N ALA A 62 -14.57 4.80 8.19
CA ALA A 62 -14.56 3.36 7.99
C ALA A 62 -15.97 2.74 8.15
N ILE A 63 -16.79 3.25 9.08
CA ILE A 63 -18.20 2.86 9.23
C ILE A 63 -19.01 3.20 7.98
N PHE A 64 -18.73 4.32 7.33
CA PHE A 64 -19.35 4.72 6.06
C PHE A 64 -18.74 4.02 4.81
N GLY A 65 -17.88 3.02 5.00
CA GLY A 65 -17.39 2.16 3.92
C GLY A 65 -16.13 2.66 3.19
N ILE A 66 -15.47 3.71 3.69
CA ILE A 66 -14.19 4.18 3.15
C ILE A 66 -13.12 4.20 4.25
N SER A 67 -12.06 3.45 4.04
CA SER A 67 -10.90 3.42 4.95
C SER A 67 -9.81 4.38 4.47
N PHE A 68 -9.70 5.54 5.13
CA PHE A 68 -8.56 6.45 4.96
C PHE A 68 -7.35 6.10 5.84
N VAL A 69 -7.43 5.02 6.64
CA VAL A 69 -6.40 4.67 7.63
C VAL A 69 -5.02 4.53 6.99
N HIS A 70 -4.98 3.97 5.78
CA HIS A 70 -3.75 3.67 5.06
C HIS A 70 -2.96 4.91 4.60
N PHE A 71 -3.60 6.08 4.51
CA PHE A 71 -2.95 7.36 4.18
C PHE A 71 -2.19 7.94 5.36
N PHE A 72 -2.58 7.61 6.58
CA PHE A 72 -2.04 8.20 7.80
C PHE A 72 -1.22 7.20 8.63
N ASP A 73 -1.10 5.94 8.20
CA ASP A 73 -0.28 4.94 8.88
C ASP A 73 1.22 5.21 8.64
N PRO A 74 2.00 5.56 9.68
CA PRO A 74 3.41 5.89 9.53
C PRO A 74 4.27 4.74 8.99
N LEU A 75 3.88 3.48 9.25
CA LEU A 75 4.62 2.30 8.79
C LEU A 75 4.38 2.06 7.31
N VAL A 76 3.12 2.21 6.87
CA VAL A 76 2.76 2.07 5.45
C VAL A 76 3.41 3.17 4.62
N ILE A 77 3.36 4.43 5.10
CA ILE A 77 4.02 5.56 4.43
C ILE A 77 5.51 5.26 4.26
N PHE A 78 6.19 4.89 5.34
CA PHE A 78 7.62 4.59 5.31
C PHE A 78 7.98 3.44 4.33
N GLU A 79 7.33 2.29 4.45
CA GLU A 79 7.60 1.12 3.60
C GLU A 79 7.30 1.42 2.11
N ARG A 80 6.29 2.24 1.83
CA ARG A 80 5.98 2.66 0.46
C ARG A 80 7.00 3.65 -0.09
N THR A 81 7.43 4.64 0.68
CA THR A 81 8.51 5.54 0.28
C THR A 81 9.78 4.73 -0.03
N LEU A 82 10.12 3.74 0.81
CA LEU A 82 11.23 2.83 0.54
C LEU A 82 11.06 2.04 -0.77
N THR A 83 9.86 1.52 -1.03
CA THR A 83 9.59 0.68 -2.21
C THR A 83 9.50 1.47 -3.50
N ILE A 84 8.86 2.64 -3.48
CA ILE A 84 8.51 3.40 -4.69
C ILE A 84 9.58 4.43 -5.06
N ILE A 85 10.37 4.91 -4.08
CA ILE A 85 11.39 5.95 -4.32
C ILE A 85 12.78 5.36 -4.16
N PHE A 86 13.11 4.85 -2.97
CA PHE A 86 14.47 4.43 -2.66
C PHE A 86 14.89 3.17 -3.42
N TYR A 87 13.98 2.22 -3.65
CA TYR A 87 14.30 0.99 -4.37
C TYR A 87 14.62 1.25 -5.86
N PRO A 88 13.78 1.95 -6.65
CA PRO A 88 14.14 2.43 -7.98
C PRO A 88 15.47 3.18 -8.04
N LEU A 89 15.68 4.11 -7.10
CA LEU A 89 16.92 4.88 -7.03
C LEU A 89 18.13 3.97 -6.81
N SER A 90 18.02 2.99 -5.91
CA SER A 90 19.09 2.00 -5.68
C SER A 90 19.35 1.14 -6.91
N THR A 91 18.30 0.71 -7.63
CA THR A 91 18.47 -0.07 -8.86
C THR A 91 19.06 0.76 -9.98
N PHE A 92 18.73 2.05 -10.07
CA PHE A 92 19.32 2.99 -11.02
C PHE A 92 20.83 3.18 -10.77
N PHE A 93 21.24 3.34 -9.50
CA PHE A 93 22.65 3.41 -9.15
C PHE A 93 23.40 2.10 -9.45
N ILE A 94 22.77 0.95 -9.25
CA ILE A 94 23.38 -0.36 -9.56
C ILE A 94 23.45 -0.59 -11.07
N ASP A 95 22.42 -0.19 -11.81
CA ASP A 95 22.35 -0.30 -13.27
C ASP A 95 23.53 0.40 -13.94
N PHE A 96 23.90 1.59 -13.44
CA PHE A 96 25.09 2.32 -13.86
C PHE A 96 26.38 1.47 -13.87
N PHE A 97 26.48 0.46 -13.00
CA PHE A 97 27.62 -0.43 -12.91
C PHE A 97 27.41 -1.82 -13.54
N THR A 98 26.16 -2.28 -13.66
CA THR A 98 25.87 -3.71 -13.91
C THR A 98 24.81 -3.99 -14.98
N ASN A 99 24.28 -2.98 -15.66
CA ASN A 99 23.23 -3.11 -16.69
C ASN A 99 22.03 -3.96 -16.19
N VAL A 100 21.48 -3.57 -15.05
CA VAL A 100 20.37 -4.26 -14.37
C VAL A 100 19.07 -3.48 -14.63
N LYS A 101 17.98 -4.20 -14.92
CA LYS A 101 16.67 -3.58 -15.15
C LYS A 101 16.28 -2.58 -14.04
N VAL A 102 16.08 -1.32 -14.43
CA VAL A 102 15.59 -0.26 -13.55
C VAL A 102 14.10 -0.45 -13.30
N TYR A 103 13.71 -0.40 -12.03
CA TYR A 103 12.30 -0.45 -11.63
C TYR A 103 11.72 0.95 -11.66
N GLU A 104 10.57 1.10 -12.31
CA GLU A 104 9.84 2.35 -12.38
C GLU A 104 8.38 2.15 -11.95
N TYR A 105 7.88 3.07 -11.13
CA TYR A 105 6.51 3.06 -10.65
C TYR A 105 5.80 4.33 -11.06
N GLN A 106 4.56 4.21 -11.53
CA GLN A 106 3.77 5.33 -12.04
C GLN A 106 3.50 6.43 -10.99
N GLU A 107 3.50 6.06 -9.70
CA GLU A 107 3.15 6.95 -8.57
C GLU A 107 4.36 7.62 -7.90
N ASN A 108 5.56 7.52 -8.48
CA ASN A 108 6.80 7.97 -7.83
C ASN A 108 6.73 9.44 -7.36
N LEU A 109 6.21 10.33 -8.21
CA LEU A 109 6.12 11.76 -7.93
C LEU A 109 5.12 12.08 -6.82
N ILE A 110 3.93 11.45 -6.85
CA ILE A 110 2.89 11.68 -5.83
C ILE A 110 3.38 11.23 -4.46
N VAL A 111 4.00 10.04 -4.39
CA VAL A 111 4.57 9.52 -3.14
C VAL A 111 5.72 10.38 -2.65
N LEU A 112 6.57 10.90 -3.54
CA LEU A 112 7.66 11.80 -3.21
C LEU A 112 7.13 13.12 -2.64
N ILE A 113 6.19 13.76 -3.32
CA ILE A 113 5.57 15.01 -2.85
C ILE A 113 4.94 14.80 -1.48
N PHE A 114 4.15 13.73 -1.30
CA PHE A 114 3.51 13.43 -0.03
C PHE A 114 4.52 13.23 1.10
N PHE A 115 5.60 12.47 0.85
CA PHE A 115 6.66 12.26 1.84
C PHE A 115 7.41 13.56 2.16
N MET A 116 7.71 14.37 1.14
CA MET A 116 8.34 15.68 1.34
C MET A 116 7.46 16.63 2.13
N VAL A 117 6.14 16.65 1.90
CA VAL A 117 5.19 17.43 2.72
C VAL A 117 5.29 17.02 4.19
N ILE A 118 5.33 15.71 4.49
CA ILE A 118 5.47 15.23 5.88
C ILE A 118 6.76 15.74 6.52
N LEU A 119 7.89 15.68 5.80
CA LEU A 119 9.17 16.18 6.32
C LEU A 119 9.17 17.71 6.48
N ASN A 120 8.53 18.45 5.57
CA ASN A 120 8.46 19.91 5.64
C ASN A 120 7.51 20.41 6.74
N LEU A 121 6.52 19.61 7.16
CA LEU A 121 5.69 19.96 8.31
C LEU A 121 6.50 20.10 9.62
N GLU A 122 7.69 19.51 9.67
CA GLU A 122 8.61 19.64 10.80
C GLU A 122 9.23 21.03 10.94
N PHE A 123 9.22 21.85 9.88
CA PHE A 123 9.60 23.27 9.99
C PHE A 123 8.59 24.08 10.80
N LEU A 124 7.32 23.66 10.84
CA LEU A 124 6.29 24.34 11.63
C LEU A 124 6.45 24.02 13.12
N ASN A 125 6.55 22.73 13.47
CA ASN A 125 6.72 22.27 14.84
C ASN A 125 7.55 20.98 14.90
N SER A 126 8.29 20.80 16.00
CA SER A 126 8.94 19.52 16.28
C SER A 126 7.95 18.37 16.37
N ARG A 127 8.23 17.29 15.65
CA ARG A 127 7.41 16.07 15.52
C ARG A 127 5.95 16.38 15.20
N PHE A 128 5.70 17.31 14.27
CA PHE A 128 4.36 17.76 13.87
C PHE A 128 3.47 16.56 13.50
N TRP A 129 3.98 15.64 12.67
CA TRP A 129 3.24 14.47 12.23
C TRP A 129 2.79 13.60 13.41
N CYS A 130 3.73 13.26 14.29
CA CYS A 130 3.47 12.39 15.45
C CYS A 130 2.51 13.00 16.47
N ARG A 131 2.48 14.34 16.58
CA ARG A 131 1.63 15.09 17.52
C ARG A 131 0.23 15.34 17.00
N ASN A 132 0.11 15.67 15.71
CA ASN A 132 -1.14 16.21 15.16
C ASN A 132 -1.84 15.28 14.17
N LEU A 133 -1.11 14.41 13.46
CA LEU A 133 -1.64 13.68 12.30
C LEU A 133 -1.48 12.16 12.39
N CYS A 134 -0.71 11.64 13.34
CA CYS A 134 -0.45 10.21 13.40
C CYS A 134 -1.54 9.47 14.22
N PRO A 135 -2.40 8.64 13.59
CA PRO A 135 -3.44 7.89 14.29
C PRO A 135 -2.86 6.84 15.24
N LEU A 136 -1.73 6.21 14.85
CA LEU A 136 -0.98 5.32 15.74
C LEU A 136 -0.53 6.05 17.00
N GLY A 137 -0.05 7.29 16.85
CA GLY A 137 0.30 8.15 17.98
C GLY A 137 -0.89 8.51 18.87
N GLY A 138 -2.08 8.68 18.29
CA GLY A 138 -3.33 8.86 19.00
C GLY A 138 -3.70 7.64 19.85
N ILE A 139 -3.72 6.44 19.24
CA ILE A 139 -4.04 5.18 19.93
C ILE A 139 -3.06 4.94 21.09
N LEU A 140 -1.75 5.01 20.82
CA LEU A 140 -0.74 4.81 21.87
C LEU A 140 -0.80 5.91 22.94
N GLY A 141 -1.19 7.13 22.57
CA GLY A 141 -1.42 8.24 23.51
C GLY A 141 -2.61 8.04 24.43
N LEU A 142 -3.70 7.39 23.96
CA LEU A 142 -4.81 6.99 24.84
C LEU A 142 -4.35 5.94 25.85
N ILE A 143 -3.61 4.93 25.40
CA ILE A 143 -3.09 3.86 26.26
C ILE A 143 -2.10 4.43 27.28
N SER A 144 -1.25 5.39 26.90
CA SER A 144 -0.29 5.98 27.84
C SER A 144 -0.91 6.87 28.91
N LYS A 145 -2.19 7.28 28.79
CA LYS A 145 -2.90 7.95 29.88
C LYS A 145 -3.16 7.04 31.07
N VAL A 146 -3.23 5.73 30.84
CA VAL A 146 -3.45 4.70 31.87
C VAL A 146 -2.20 3.85 32.11
N SER A 147 -1.04 4.23 31.57
CA SER A 147 0.19 3.44 31.71
C SER A 147 0.66 3.33 33.17
N LEU A 148 1.34 2.23 33.48
CA LEU A 148 1.84 1.96 34.84
C LEU A 148 2.94 2.95 35.23
N PHE A 149 3.95 3.12 34.37
CA PHE A 149 5.06 4.02 34.64
C PHE A 149 4.88 5.38 33.95
N LYS A 150 5.11 6.46 34.69
CA LYS A 150 4.97 7.83 34.20
C LYS A 150 6.09 8.73 34.72
N PHE A 151 6.45 9.72 33.92
CA PHE A 151 7.31 10.81 34.35
C PHE A 151 6.54 11.78 35.24
N THR A 152 7.13 12.11 36.38
CA THR A 152 6.55 13.06 37.35
C THR A 152 7.62 14.05 37.78
N ILE A 153 7.22 15.30 37.93
CA ILE A 153 8.06 16.36 38.49
C ILE A 153 7.80 16.39 39.99
N VAL A 154 8.82 16.10 40.81
CA VAL A 154 8.72 16.20 42.27
C VAL A 154 8.69 17.68 42.68
N LYS A 155 8.18 17.98 43.88
CA LYS A 155 8.19 19.33 44.45
C LYS A 155 9.64 19.87 44.40
N ASP A 156 9.82 21.17 44.13
CA ASP A 156 11.10 21.91 44.02
C ASP A 156 11.66 22.21 42.61
N CYS A 157 10.84 22.14 41.55
CA CYS A 157 11.26 22.64 40.23
C CYS A 157 11.42 24.17 40.18
N ARG A 158 12.66 24.65 39.97
CA ARG A 158 13.03 26.07 39.76
C ARG A 158 12.68 26.62 38.37
N LYS A 159 11.87 25.90 37.57
CA LYS A 159 11.46 26.29 36.21
C LYS A 159 12.62 26.64 35.26
N CYS A 160 13.72 25.89 35.32
CA CYS A 160 14.77 26.01 34.30
C CYS A 160 14.27 25.48 32.94
N PRO A 161 14.61 26.12 31.81
CA PRO A 161 14.02 25.78 30.51
C PRO A 161 14.65 24.56 29.82
N ASN A 162 15.77 24.02 30.35
CA ASN A 162 16.58 23.01 29.66
C ASN A 162 15.81 21.75 29.25
N CYS A 163 14.99 21.19 30.16
CA CYS A 163 14.26 19.96 29.88
C CYS A 163 13.12 20.16 28.86
N ASP A 164 12.55 21.35 28.79
CA ASP A 164 11.45 21.70 27.88
C ASP A 164 11.98 22.03 26.47
N ILE A 165 13.01 22.87 26.36
CA ILE A 165 13.66 23.21 25.08
C ILE A 165 14.20 21.94 24.38
N ASN A 166 14.69 20.99 25.16
CA ASN A 166 15.22 19.72 24.66
C ASN A 166 14.16 18.61 24.53
N CYS A 167 12.91 18.88 24.93
CA CYS A 167 11.80 17.94 24.74
C CYS A 167 11.42 17.90 23.25
N PRO A 168 11.53 16.75 22.55
CA PRO A 168 11.20 16.69 21.12
C PRO A 168 9.70 16.77 20.80
N THR A 169 8.84 16.78 21.82
CA THR A 169 7.38 16.73 21.66
C THR A 169 6.64 17.81 22.44
N ASP A 170 7.34 18.74 23.08
CA ASP A 170 6.77 19.76 23.99
C ASP A 170 5.79 19.16 25.03
N ALA A 171 6.15 18.02 25.61
CA ALA A 171 5.28 17.30 26.54
C ALA A 171 5.31 17.88 27.97
N ILE A 172 6.24 18.79 28.27
CA ILE A 172 6.44 19.38 29.59
C ILE A 172 5.65 20.68 29.66
N ASP A 173 4.79 20.80 30.68
CA ASP A 173 4.08 22.03 30.97
C ASP A 173 4.61 22.66 32.26
N PHE A 174 5.30 23.79 32.12
CA PHE A 174 5.91 24.53 33.24
C PHE A 174 4.89 25.20 34.16
N GLU A 175 3.73 25.60 33.65
CA GLU A 175 2.71 26.28 34.45
C GLU A 175 2.05 25.30 35.40
N SER A 176 1.63 24.15 34.86
CA SER A 176 0.97 23.11 35.64
C SER A 176 1.93 22.15 36.37
N LYS A 177 3.24 22.26 36.14
CA LYS A 177 4.29 21.34 36.64
C LYS A 177 3.96 19.88 36.34
N LYS A 178 3.39 19.60 35.18
CA LYS A 178 2.97 18.26 34.74
C LYS A 178 3.60 17.91 33.42
N ILE A 179 3.86 16.62 33.25
CA ILE A 179 4.29 16.05 31.97
C ILE A 179 3.08 15.35 31.38
N LYS A 180 2.68 15.76 30.17
CA LYS A 180 1.54 15.18 29.45
C LYS A 180 1.90 13.77 28.99
N SER A 181 1.34 12.76 29.66
CA SER A 181 1.66 11.35 29.38
C SER A 181 1.22 10.91 27.99
N ASP A 182 0.25 11.59 27.39
CA ASP A 182 -0.24 11.32 26.04
C ASP A 182 0.62 11.92 24.92
N GLU A 183 1.49 12.88 25.23
CA GLU A 183 2.51 13.38 24.29
C GLU A 183 3.91 12.82 24.57
N CYS A 184 4.20 12.47 25.82
CA CYS A 184 5.50 11.93 26.21
C CYS A 184 5.79 10.59 25.50
N ILE A 185 6.85 10.58 24.69
CA ILE A 185 7.36 9.39 23.97
C ILE A 185 8.34 8.53 24.78
N GLY A 186 8.60 8.90 26.03
CA GLY A 186 9.51 8.14 26.90
C GLY A 186 10.99 8.18 26.50
N CYS A 187 11.46 9.20 25.78
CA CYS A 187 12.83 9.29 25.27
C CYS A 187 13.94 9.50 26.33
N LEU A 188 13.59 9.62 27.62
CA LEU A 188 14.50 9.80 28.76
C LEU A 188 15.40 11.07 28.75
N ARG A 189 15.39 11.89 27.69
CA ARG A 189 16.22 13.11 27.60
C ARG A 189 16.05 14.05 28.79
N CYS A 190 14.82 14.23 29.28
CA CYS A 190 14.56 15.12 30.40
C CYS A 190 15.17 14.65 31.73
N LEU A 191 15.44 13.34 31.90
CA LEU A 191 16.18 12.83 33.06
C LEU A 191 17.65 13.26 32.99
N ASN A 192 18.26 13.18 31.80
CA ASN A 192 19.67 13.52 31.59
C ASN A 192 19.93 15.03 31.65
N GLU A 193 18.99 15.85 31.15
CA GLU A 193 19.12 17.31 31.09
C GLU A 193 18.79 18.00 32.43
N CYS A 194 18.13 17.31 33.35
CA CYS A 194 17.75 17.89 34.64
C CYS A 194 18.92 17.81 35.63
N SER A 195 19.69 18.89 35.75
CA SER A 195 20.83 18.98 36.67
C SER A 195 20.50 18.73 38.14
N VAL A 196 19.23 18.91 38.54
CA VAL A 196 18.77 18.74 39.93
C VAL A 196 18.11 17.36 40.16
N GLY A 197 17.89 16.56 39.11
CA GLY A 197 17.31 15.22 39.25
C GLY A 197 15.86 15.18 39.78
N ILE A 198 15.07 16.24 39.55
CA ILE A 198 13.69 16.38 40.08
C ILE A 198 12.69 15.53 39.30
N ILE A 199 12.98 15.25 38.03
CA ILE A 199 12.13 14.42 37.17
C ILE A 199 12.37 12.96 37.53
N LYS A 200 11.32 12.24 37.91
CA LYS A 200 11.38 10.81 38.24
C LYS A 200 10.45 10.01 37.35
N TYR A 201 10.91 8.86 36.89
CA TYR A 201 10.10 7.84 36.24
C TYR A 201 9.67 6.82 37.28
N LYS A 202 8.38 6.82 37.65
CA LYS A 202 7.86 5.98 38.74
C LYS A 202 6.50 5.40 38.41
N LEU A 203 6.13 4.36 39.16
CA LEU A 203 4.78 3.79 39.12
C LEU A 203 3.77 4.87 39.52
N ASN A 204 2.80 5.14 38.65
CA ASN A 204 1.72 6.09 38.90
C ASN A 204 0.43 5.63 38.21
N LEU A 205 -0.43 4.99 39.00
CA LEU A 205 -1.70 4.41 38.53
C LEU A 205 -2.80 5.45 38.31
N ARG A 206 -2.56 6.74 38.61
CA ARG A 206 -3.59 7.77 38.43
C ARG A 206 -3.80 8.02 36.93
N PRO A 207 -5.01 7.80 36.38
CA PRO A 207 -5.28 8.06 34.98
C PRO A 207 -5.22 9.56 34.69
N CYS A 208 -4.75 9.93 33.49
CA CYS A 208 -4.82 11.30 33.02
C CYS A 208 -6.16 11.55 32.33
N PRO A 209 -6.81 12.72 32.54
CA PRO A 209 -8.10 12.99 31.92
C PRO A 209 -7.99 13.07 30.39
N PHE A 210 -9.05 12.62 29.73
CA PHE A 210 -9.23 12.75 28.28
C PHE A 210 -10.26 13.84 28.01
N ASN A 211 -9.79 14.98 27.50
CA ASN A 211 -10.62 16.16 27.29
C ASN A 211 -10.67 16.52 25.81
N ILE A 212 -11.72 16.07 25.11
CA ILE A 212 -12.11 16.59 23.80
C ILE A 212 -13.31 17.51 23.99
N ARG A 213 -13.29 18.69 23.38
CA ARG A 213 -14.44 19.60 23.45
C ARG A 213 -15.56 19.05 22.56
N ARG A 214 -16.82 19.12 23.02
CA ARG A 214 -17.99 18.63 22.25
C ARG A 214 -18.02 19.14 20.81
N ARG A 215 -17.69 20.43 20.60
CA ARG A 215 -17.60 21.03 19.26
C ARG A 215 -16.57 20.37 18.35
N GLU A 216 -15.46 19.90 18.89
CA GLU A 216 -14.40 19.25 18.10
C GLU A 216 -14.83 17.84 17.69
N PHE A 217 -15.49 17.12 18.61
CA PHE A 217 -16.08 15.81 18.31
C PHE A 217 -17.14 15.93 17.20
N ILE A 218 -18.08 16.88 17.34
CA ILE A 218 -19.13 17.13 16.34
C ILE A 218 -18.52 17.47 14.98
N PHE A 219 -17.48 18.30 14.95
CA PHE A 219 -16.79 18.65 13.71
C PHE A 219 -16.12 17.43 13.05
N ALA A 220 -15.37 16.62 13.82
CA ALA A 220 -14.70 15.43 13.30
C ALA A 220 -15.68 14.33 12.84
N PHE A 221 -16.78 14.16 13.57
CA PHE A 221 -17.87 13.26 13.19
C PHE A 221 -18.58 13.77 11.93
N GLY A 222 -19.00 15.04 11.94
CA GLY A 222 -19.68 15.67 10.80
C GLY A 222 -18.83 15.60 9.53
N SER A 223 -17.54 15.93 9.62
CA SER A 223 -16.65 15.83 8.46
C SER A 223 -16.54 14.40 7.93
N ALA A 224 -16.52 13.37 8.78
CA ALA A 224 -16.55 11.98 8.33
C ALA A 224 -17.87 11.61 7.63
N VAL A 225 -19.00 12.05 8.18
CA VAL A 225 -20.35 11.84 7.61
C VAL A 225 -20.50 12.51 6.25
N PHE A 226 -19.86 13.66 6.01
CA PHE A 226 -19.92 14.33 4.71
C PHE A 226 -18.86 13.81 3.73
N ILE A 227 -17.58 13.77 4.14
CA ILE A 227 -16.46 13.49 3.23
C ILE A 227 -16.48 12.04 2.75
N ALA A 228 -16.80 11.06 3.61
CA ALA A 228 -16.78 9.66 3.21
C ALA A 228 -17.80 9.36 2.09
N PRO A 229 -19.13 9.54 2.27
CA PRO A 229 -20.08 9.26 1.20
C PRO A 229 -19.87 10.16 -0.03
N PHE A 230 -19.44 11.42 0.14
CA PHE A 230 -19.13 12.31 -0.97
C PHE A 230 -17.94 11.82 -1.80
N ALA A 231 -16.86 11.38 -1.14
CA ALA A 231 -15.72 10.77 -1.81
C ALA A 231 -16.12 9.48 -2.53
N ASN A 232 -17.01 8.67 -1.94
CA ASN A 232 -17.53 7.48 -2.61
C ASN A 232 -18.31 7.86 -3.88
N LEU A 233 -19.21 8.84 -3.79
CA LEU A 233 -20.04 9.26 -4.91
C LEU A 233 -19.21 9.83 -6.08
N LEU A 234 -18.24 10.69 -5.79
CA LEU A 234 -17.43 11.38 -6.82
C LEU A 234 -16.37 10.49 -7.46
N LEU A 235 -15.82 9.56 -6.69
CA LEU A 235 -14.62 8.84 -7.10
C LEU A 235 -14.90 7.36 -7.40
N ASN A 236 -16.11 6.85 -7.17
CA ASN A 236 -16.48 5.50 -7.58
C ASN A 236 -16.66 5.42 -9.10
N ARG A 237 -15.58 5.10 -9.81
CA ARG A 237 -15.59 4.84 -11.26
C ARG A 237 -15.96 3.37 -11.52
N LYS A 238 -16.74 3.13 -12.58
CA LYS A 238 -17.02 1.77 -13.06
C LYS A 238 -15.71 1.08 -13.45
N ASN A 239 -15.57 -0.19 -13.06
CA ASN A 239 -14.42 -1.00 -13.41
C ASN A 239 -14.46 -1.32 -14.91
N ASN A 240 -13.41 -0.94 -15.63
CA ASN A 240 -13.26 -1.20 -17.07
C ASN A 240 -12.79 -2.63 -17.37
N GLY A 241 -12.86 -3.55 -16.39
CA GLY A 241 -12.41 -4.94 -16.52
C GLY A 241 -10.90 -5.09 -16.63
N ARG A 242 -10.12 -4.04 -16.36
CA ARG A 242 -8.65 -4.03 -16.48
C ARG A 242 -7.92 -4.07 -15.14
N LEU A 243 -8.66 -4.12 -14.03
CA LEU A 243 -8.08 -4.25 -12.69
C LEU A 243 -7.66 -5.69 -12.40
N ILE A 244 -6.58 -6.13 -13.06
CA ILE A 244 -6.07 -7.50 -12.90
C ILE A 244 -5.30 -7.58 -11.59
N ARG A 245 -5.74 -8.44 -10.67
CA ARG A 245 -5.05 -8.69 -9.41
C ARG A 245 -3.97 -9.77 -9.59
N PRO A 246 -2.89 -9.74 -8.78
CA PRO A 246 -1.91 -10.83 -8.77
C PRO A 246 -2.54 -12.18 -8.45
N PRO A 247 -1.89 -13.29 -8.84
CA PRO A 247 -2.45 -14.63 -8.67
C PRO A 247 -2.58 -14.96 -7.18
N GLY A 248 -3.70 -15.61 -6.82
CA GLY A 248 -4.00 -15.94 -5.42
C GLY A 248 -4.57 -14.78 -4.60
N SER A 249 -4.90 -13.65 -5.22
CA SER A 249 -5.70 -12.61 -4.58
C SER A 249 -7.07 -13.15 -4.16
N ILE A 250 -7.46 -12.87 -2.92
CA ILE A 250 -8.80 -13.18 -2.40
C ILE A 250 -9.87 -12.32 -3.10
N PRO A 251 -11.18 -12.61 -2.95
CA PRO A 251 -12.26 -11.82 -3.56
C PRO A 251 -12.09 -10.31 -3.30
N GLU A 252 -12.45 -9.46 -4.27
CA GLU A 252 -12.08 -8.02 -4.26
C GLU A 252 -12.45 -7.29 -2.97
N GLN A 253 -13.67 -7.47 -2.44
CA GLN A 253 -14.09 -6.80 -1.21
C GLN A 253 -13.24 -7.22 -0.01
N ASP A 254 -13.01 -8.54 0.15
CA ASP A 254 -12.14 -9.07 1.19
C ASP A 254 -10.69 -8.59 1.01
N PHE A 255 -10.23 -8.50 -0.24
CA PHE A 255 -8.88 -8.05 -0.60
C PHE A 255 -8.67 -6.60 -0.17
N LEU A 256 -9.61 -5.70 -0.45
CA LEU A 256 -9.54 -4.29 -0.07
C LEU A 256 -9.52 -4.09 1.45
N ASN A 257 -10.21 -4.95 2.19
CA ASN A 257 -10.26 -4.93 3.65
C ASN A 257 -9.02 -5.58 4.31
N THR A 258 -8.37 -6.52 3.63
CA THR A 258 -7.23 -7.29 4.16
C THR A 258 -5.88 -6.71 3.73
N CYS A 259 -5.81 -6.04 2.57
CA CYS A 259 -4.59 -5.47 2.04
C CYS A 259 -4.21 -4.18 2.77
N ILE A 260 -3.07 -4.20 3.48
CA ILE A 260 -2.54 -3.03 4.18
C ILE A 260 -1.77 -2.06 3.26
N ARG A 261 -1.74 -2.31 1.93
CA ARG A 261 -1.08 -1.46 0.92
C ARG A 261 0.41 -1.22 1.20
N CYS A 262 1.11 -2.19 1.78
CA CYS A 262 2.53 -2.06 2.17
C CYS A 262 3.54 -2.02 1.00
N GLY A 263 3.12 -2.30 -0.24
CA GLY A 263 4.00 -2.29 -1.42
C GLY A 263 4.98 -3.46 -1.55
N LYS A 264 5.10 -4.36 -0.55
CA LYS A 264 6.08 -5.47 -0.59
C LYS A 264 5.95 -6.39 -1.81
N CYS A 265 4.73 -6.65 -2.26
CA CYS A 265 4.47 -7.45 -3.47
C CYS A 265 4.92 -6.74 -4.77
N LEU A 266 4.87 -5.41 -4.81
CA LEU A 266 5.37 -4.60 -5.93
C LEU A 266 6.90 -4.73 -6.00
N LYS A 267 7.57 -4.54 -4.86
CA LYS A 267 9.04 -4.62 -4.72
C LYS A 267 9.63 -5.93 -5.23
N VAL A 268 8.96 -7.06 -4.98
CA VAL A 268 9.48 -8.39 -5.35
C VAL A 268 9.04 -8.87 -6.74
N CYS A 269 8.33 -8.05 -7.51
CA CYS A 269 7.85 -8.43 -8.83
C CYS A 269 8.99 -8.35 -9.85
N PRO A 270 9.55 -9.47 -10.35
CA PRO A 270 10.76 -9.43 -11.19
C PRO A 270 10.56 -8.71 -12.52
N THR A 271 9.32 -8.68 -13.03
CA THR A 271 8.99 -8.03 -14.29
C THR A 271 8.66 -6.55 -14.14
N ASN A 272 8.56 -6.05 -12.90
CA ASN A 272 7.97 -4.75 -12.57
C ASN A 272 6.52 -4.59 -13.05
N GLY A 273 5.85 -5.70 -13.39
CA GLY A 273 4.47 -5.71 -13.89
C GLY A 273 3.44 -5.33 -12.84
N LEU A 274 3.73 -5.58 -11.56
CA LEU A 274 2.84 -5.15 -10.48
C LEU A 274 3.06 -3.68 -10.15
N GLN A 275 2.01 -2.88 -10.30
CA GLN A 275 1.99 -1.45 -10.09
C GLN A 275 0.92 -1.06 -9.04
N PRO A 276 1.10 0.05 -8.34
CA PRO A 276 0.05 0.59 -7.47
C PRO A 276 -1.12 1.12 -8.32
N VAL A 277 -2.35 0.81 -7.92
CA VAL A 277 -3.55 1.44 -8.49
C VAL A 277 -3.57 2.92 -8.11
N ILE A 278 -4.04 3.75 -9.02
CA ILE A 278 -4.15 5.20 -8.88
C ILE A 278 -5.64 5.56 -8.84
N PHE A 279 -6.19 6.08 -9.94
CA PHE A 279 -7.59 6.53 -10.03
C PHE A 279 -8.44 5.67 -10.96
N GLU A 280 -7.93 4.53 -11.43
CA GLU A 280 -8.60 3.70 -12.44
C GLU A 280 -9.92 3.10 -11.92
N ASN A 281 -10.03 2.86 -10.61
CA ASN A 281 -11.18 2.18 -9.98
C ASN A 281 -11.63 2.82 -8.66
N GLY A 282 -11.41 4.13 -8.53
CA GLY A 282 -11.81 4.92 -7.37
C GLY A 282 -10.89 4.86 -6.16
N VAL A 283 -11.36 5.36 -5.01
CA VAL A 283 -10.50 5.61 -3.83
C VAL A 283 -10.14 4.34 -3.07
N ASN A 284 -11.08 3.40 -2.97
CA ASN A 284 -10.86 2.19 -2.18
C ASN A 284 -9.68 1.35 -2.66
N PRO A 285 -9.51 1.06 -3.97
CA PRO A 285 -8.35 0.34 -4.45
C PRO A 285 -7.09 1.20 -4.55
N LEU A 286 -7.11 2.49 -4.23
CA LEU A 286 -5.90 3.33 -4.32
C LEU A 286 -4.72 2.67 -3.59
N TRP A 287 -3.59 2.61 -4.29
CA TRP A 287 -2.31 2.05 -3.85
C TRP A 287 -2.28 0.54 -3.57
N THR A 288 -3.35 -0.17 -3.91
CA THR A 288 -3.33 -1.63 -3.93
C THR A 288 -2.59 -2.15 -5.16
N PRO A 289 -2.04 -3.37 -5.15
CA PRO A 289 -1.30 -3.89 -6.29
C PRO A 289 -2.24 -4.35 -7.42
N HIS A 290 -1.92 -4.00 -8.65
CA HIS A 290 -2.53 -4.55 -9.86
C HIS A 290 -1.45 -4.87 -10.90
N LEU A 291 -1.75 -5.80 -11.80
CA LEU A 291 -0.86 -6.16 -12.91
C LEU A 291 -1.12 -5.21 -14.08
N VAL A 292 -0.05 -4.60 -14.59
CA VAL A 292 -0.03 -3.80 -15.82
C VAL A 292 0.77 -4.55 -16.87
N PRO A 293 0.12 -5.37 -17.73
CA PRO A 293 0.80 -6.21 -18.70
C PRO A 293 1.77 -5.46 -19.61
N ARG A 294 1.47 -4.21 -20.00
CA ARG A 294 2.37 -3.40 -20.84
C ARG A 294 3.70 -3.06 -20.18
N ILE A 295 3.79 -3.01 -18.85
CA ILE A 295 5.05 -2.83 -18.13
C ILE A 295 5.75 -4.18 -17.93
N GLY A 296 4.98 -5.21 -17.57
CA GLY A 296 5.51 -6.57 -17.41
C GLY A 296 4.41 -7.60 -17.17
N GLY A 297 4.59 -8.79 -17.74
CA GLY A 297 3.70 -9.93 -17.49
C GLY A 297 3.98 -10.65 -16.16
N CYS A 298 3.06 -11.52 -15.75
CA CYS A 298 3.22 -12.39 -14.60
C CYS A 298 3.91 -13.70 -15.00
N GLU A 299 5.20 -13.83 -14.66
CA GLU A 299 6.01 -15.01 -14.98
C GLU A 299 5.47 -16.30 -14.36
N LYS A 300 5.26 -17.35 -15.17
CA LYS A 300 4.77 -18.67 -14.74
C LYS A 300 5.49 -19.22 -13.52
N ASN A 301 6.82 -19.15 -13.51
CA ASN A 301 7.69 -19.74 -12.47
C ASN A 301 7.95 -18.84 -11.25
N CYS A 302 7.12 -17.83 -10.99
CA CYS A 302 7.29 -16.90 -9.87
C CYS A 302 6.06 -16.82 -8.94
N ASN A 303 6.21 -17.06 -7.63
CA ASN A 303 5.14 -16.91 -6.63
C ASN A 303 5.50 -15.98 -5.46
N MET A 304 6.43 -15.04 -5.69
CA MET A 304 7.01 -14.20 -4.63
C MET A 304 5.99 -13.26 -3.97
N CYS A 305 5.03 -12.72 -4.73
CA CYS A 305 4.01 -11.80 -4.23
C CYS A 305 3.17 -12.40 -3.08
N GLY A 306 2.79 -13.68 -3.19
CA GLY A 306 2.10 -14.42 -2.13
C GLY A 306 3.02 -14.72 -0.93
N LYS A 307 4.29 -15.08 -1.18
CA LYS A 307 5.27 -15.36 -0.11
C LYS A 307 5.49 -14.17 0.81
N VAL A 308 5.60 -12.96 0.25
CA VAL A 308 5.90 -11.74 1.02
C VAL A 308 4.67 -11.04 1.59
N CYS A 309 3.45 -11.43 1.22
CA CYS A 309 2.23 -10.79 1.70
C CYS A 309 2.05 -11.07 3.20
N PRO A 310 2.12 -10.05 4.09
CA PRO A 310 2.02 -10.27 5.53
C PRO A 310 0.60 -10.57 5.99
N THR A 311 -0.40 -10.05 5.30
CA THR A 311 -1.83 -10.21 5.66
C THR A 311 -2.52 -11.34 4.91
N GLN A 312 -1.81 -12.03 4.01
CA GLN A 312 -2.37 -13.05 3.13
C GLN A 312 -3.54 -12.56 2.24
N ALA A 313 -3.63 -11.25 1.99
CA ALA A 313 -4.51 -10.71 0.94
C ALA A 313 -4.18 -11.33 -0.44
N ILE A 314 -2.90 -11.63 -0.66
CA ILE A 314 -2.42 -12.51 -1.72
C ILE A 314 -1.99 -13.82 -1.05
N ARG A 315 -2.64 -14.92 -1.40
CA ARG A 315 -2.38 -16.24 -0.84
C ARG A 315 -0.98 -16.74 -1.23
N ARG A 316 -0.40 -17.54 -0.35
CA ARG A 316 0.85 -18.27 -0.60
C ARG A 316 0.56 -19.52 -1.44
N LEU A 317 0.52 -19.35 -2.76
CA LEU A 317 0.33 -20.46 -3.69
C LEU A 317 1.66 -21.18 -3.97
N SER A 318 1.61 -22.51 -4.15
CA SER A 318 2.73 -23.25 -4.76
C SER A 318 2.90 -22.85 -6.23
N LEU A 319 4.04 -23.16 -6.84
CA LEU A 319 4.25 -22.86 -8.27
C LEU A 319 3.24 -23.62 -9.13
N GLU A 320 2.96 -24.87 -8.80
CA GLU A 320 1.96 -25.68 -9.49
C GLU A 320 0.57 -25.07 -9.35
N GLU A 321 0.10 -24.79 -8.13
CA GLU A 321 -1.22 -24.24 -7.89
C GLU A 321 -1.39 -22.88 -8.57
N LYS A 322 -0.35 -22.04 -8.55
CA LYS A 322 -0.34 -20.74 -9.24
C LYS A 322 -0.72 -20.91 -10.71
N THR A 323 -0.19 -21.93 -11.39
CA THR A 323 -0.46 -22.06 -12.82
C THR A 323 -1.94 -22.17 -13.11
N TYR A 324 -2.77 -22.69 -12.19
CA TYR A 324 -4.23 -22.84 -12.38
C TYR A 324 -5.04 -21.63 -11.91
N ALA A 325 -4.41 -20.65 -11.26
CA ALA A 325 -5.06 -19.44 -10.77
C ALA A 325 -5.29 -18.45 -11.92
N LYS A 326 -6.51 -18.45 -12.46
CA LYS A 326 -6.92 -17.57 -13.56
C LYS A 326 -7.14 -16.14 -13.04
N MET A 327 -6.32 -15.21 -13.51
CA MET A 327 -6.40 -13.77 -13.19
C MET A 327 -7.26 -12.99 -14.20
N GLY A 328 -7.49 -13.58 -15.37
CA GLY A 328 -8.21 -12.95 -16.47
C GLY A 328 -8.05 -13.74 -17.77
N THR A 329 -8.53 -13.17 -18.86
CA THR A 329 -8.49 -13.75 -20.21
C THR A 329 -7.94 -12.71 -21.19
N ALA A 330 -7.08 -13.15 -22.11
CA ALA A 330 -6.58 -12.30 -23.19
C ALA A 330 -7.58 -12.25 -24.35
N ILE A 331 -7.83 -11.06 -24.88
CA ILE A 331 -8.72 -10.80 -26.02
C ILE A 331 -7.91 -10.12 -27.12
N ILE A 332 -8.13 -10.53 -28.36
CA ILE A 332 -7.46 -9.97 -29.54
C ILE A 332 -8.41 -9.02 -30.25
N ASP A 333 -8.01 -7.76 -30.36
CA ASP A 333 -8.57 -6.77 -31.26
C ASP A 333 -8.11 -7.05 -32.70
N ARG A 334 -9.04 -7.53 -33.51
CA ARG A 334 -8.80 -7.95 -34.90
C ARG A 334 -8.44 -6.76 -35.81
N PHE A 335 -8.91 -5.55 -35.50
CA PHE A 335 -8.63 -4.36 -36.31
C PHE A 335 -7.23 -3.81 -36.09
N ARG A 336 -6.63 -4.11 -34.91
CA ARG A 336 -5.26 -3.70 -34.59
C ARG A 336 -4.24 -4.79 -34.87
N CYS A 337 -4.61 -6.06 -34.72
CA CYS A 337 -3.68 -7.18 -34.86
C CYS A 337 -3.09 -7.25 -36.28
N ILE A 338 -1.77 -7.30 -36.41
CA ILE A 338 -1.06 -7.36 -37.71
C ILE A 338 -1.53 -8.57 -38.54
N ALA A 339 -1.69 -9.73 -37.91
CA ALA A 339 -2.15 -10.94 -38.60
C ALA A 339 -3.60 -10.85 -39.08
N TRP A 340 -4.49 -10.22 -38.30
CA TRP A 340 -5.90 -10.06 -38.68
C TRP A 340 -6.15 -8.89 -39.62
N ALA A 341 -5.60 -7.71 -39.32
CA ALA A 341 -5.89 -6.47 -40.03
C ALA A 341 -5.06 -6.28 -41.30
N GLN A 342 -3.79 -6.70 -41.28
CA GLN A 342 -2.85 -6.50 -42.40
C GLN A 342 -2.56 -7.79 -43.17
N ASN A 343 -3.08 -8.93 -42.72
CA ASN A 343 -2.83 -10.24 -43.30
C ASN A 343 -1.32 -10.52 -43.48
N ARG A 344 -0.54 -10.29 -42.42
CA ARG A 344 0.91 -10.54 -42.36
C ARG A 344 1.25 -11.46 -41.19
N ASP A 345 2.23 -12.33 -41.39
CA ASP A 345 2.65 -13.28 -40.34
C ASP A 345 3.20 -12.56 -39.10
N CYS A 346 2.60 -12.85 -37.94
CA CYS A 346 3.04 -12.36 -36.63
C CYS A 346 2.79 -13.42 -35.56
N LEU A 347 3.87 -14.07 -35.10
CA LEU A 347 3.81 -15.22 -34.18
C LEU A 347 4.13 -14.85 -32.72
N ILE A 348 4.38 -13.57 -32.45
CA ILE A 348 4.94 -13.11 -31.17
C ILE A 348 4.07 -13.52 -29.98
N CYS A 349 2.74 -13.39 -30.08
CA CYS A 349 1.86 -13.72 -28.96
C CYS A 349 1.79 -15.22 -28.68
N ASP A 350 1.91 -16.05 -29.71
CA ASP A 350 1.91 -17.50 -29.64
C ASP A 350 3.20 -18.00 -28.97
N GLU A 351 4.36 -17.58 -29.48
CA GLU A 351 5.68 -17.92 -28.92
C GLU A 351 5.88 -17.38 -27.49
N ALA A 352 5.22 -16.26 -27.16
CA ALA A 352 5.27 -15.68 -25.82
C ALA A 352 4.44 -16.42 -24.78
N CYS A 353 3.48 -17.25 -25.21
CA CYS A 353 2.50 -17.84 -24.33
C CYS A 353 3.08 -18.98 -23.49
N GLN A 354 3.36 -18.72 -22.22
CA GLN A 354 3.93 -19.71 -21.28
C GLN A 354 2.97 -20.86 -20.91
N TYR A 355 1.72 -20.79 -21.35
CA TYR A 355 0.63 -21.70 -21.00
C TYR A 355 0.02 -22.42 -22.20
N ASN A 356 0.55 -22.20 -23.43
CA ASN A 356 0.00 -22.75 -24.67
C ASN A 356 -1.50 -22.44 -24.87
N ALA A 357 -1.94 -21.28 -24.41
CA ALA A 357 -3.33 -20.82 -24.51
C ALA A 357 -3.65 -20.09 -25.83
N ILE A 358 -2.66 -19.89 -26.69
CA ILE A 358 -2.82 -19.23 -27.98
C ILE A 358 -2.55 -20.28 -29.06
N SER A 359 -3.33 -20.23 -30.15
CA SER A 359 -3.14 -21.09 -31.31
C SER A 359 -3.43 -20.32 -32.59
N LEU A 360 -2.92 -20.81 -33.71
CA LEU A 360 -3.03 -20.16 -35.01
C LEU A 360 -4.00 -20.96 -35.89
N ILE A 361 -5.05 -20.30 -36.36
CA ILE A 361 -5.95 -20.85 -37.37
C ILE A 361 -5.49 -20.37 -38.75
N LYS A 362 -5.48 -21.28 -39.72
CA LYS A 362 -5.34 -20.95 -41.13
C LYS A 362 -6.73 -20.93 -41.76
N ASP A 363 -7.02 -19.89 -42.52
CA ASP A 363 -8.29 -19.75 -43.20
C ASP A 363 -8.16 -20.36 -44.59
N ASP A 364 -8.78 -21.52 -44.81
CA ASP A 364 -8.71 -22.23 -46.10
C ASP A 364 -9.53 -21.52 -47.22
N SER A 365 -10.33 -20.52 -46.85
CA SER A 365 -11.31 -19.86 -47.73
C SER A 365 -10.70 -18.79 -48.64
N GLU A 366 -9.57 -18.22 -48.23
CA GLU A 366 -8.75 -17.33 -49.04
C GLU A 366 -7.41 -18.04 -49.27
N LYS A 367 -6.72 -17.80 -50.39
CA LYS A 367 -5.34 -18.29 -50.63
C LYS A 367 -4.30 -17.68 -49.65
N ASN A 368 -4.71 -17.34 -48.44
CA ASN A 368 -3.95 -16.68 -47.40
C ASN A 368 -3.36 -17.74 -46.46
N THR A 369 -2.06 -17.98 -46.61
CA THR A 369 -1.27 -18.90 -45.78
C THR A 369 -0.98 -18.39 -44.36
N VAL A 370 -1.51 -17.21 -44.01
CA VAL A 370 -1.17 -16.48 -42.78
C VAL A 370 -1.92 -17.05 -41.59
N GLY A 371 -1.18 -17.41 -40.54
CA GLY A 371 -1.76 -17.90 -39.30
C GLY A 371 -2.40 -16.77 -38.48
N LYS A 372 -3.71 -16.84 -38.25
CA LYS A 372 -4.45 -15.88 -37.44
C LYS A 372 -4.55 -16.37 -35.98
N PRO A 373 -4.06 -15.59 -34.99
CA PRO A 373 -4.04 -16.03 -33.60
C PRO A 373 -5.44 -16.00 -32.98
N ILE A 374 -5.74 -17.04 -32.18
CA ILE A 374 -6.91 -17.17 -31.33
C ILE A 374 -6.49 -17.54 -29.90
N VAL A 375 -7.30 -17.13 -28.91
CA VAL A 375 -7.05 -17.39 -27.49
C VAL A 375 -8.04 -18.44 -26.99
N ASN A 376 -7.55 -19.51 -26.38
CA ASN A 376 -8.36 -20.47 -25.64
C ASN A 376 -8.61 -19.96 -24.22
N GLU A 377 -9.84 -19.54 -23.94
CA GLU A 377 -10.25 -19.00 -22.64
C GLU A 377 -10.06 -19.98 -21.47
N LYS A 378 -10.23 -21.29 -21.70
CA LYS A 378 -10.16 -22.30 -20.64
C LYS A 378 -8.72 -22.52 -20.15
N ILE A 379 -7.75 -22.34 -21.03
CA ILE A 379 -6.32 -22.50 -20.72
C ILE A 379 -5.70 -21.17 -20.29
N CYS A 380 -6.17 -20.05 -20.85
CA CYS A 380 -5.62 -18.73 -20.58
C CYS A 380 -5.80 -18.33 -19.10
N VAL A 381 -4.69 -17.97 -18.45
CA VAL A 381 -4.67 -17.55 -17.05
C VAL A 381 -4.61 -16.02 -16.88
N GLY A 382 -4.51 -15.27 -17.98
CA GLY A 382 -4.42 -13.81 -17.95
C GLY A 382 -3.07 -13.27 -17.46
N CYS A 383 -1.95 -13.96 -17.73
CA CYS A 383 -0.63 -13.53 -17.26
C CYS A 383 -0.11 -12.23 -17.91
N GLY A 384 -0.64 -11.82 -19.06
CA GLY A 384 -0.26 -10.56 -19.71
C GLY A 384 1.07 -10.55 -20.46
N VAL A 385 1.79 -11.67 -20.52
CA VAL A 385 3.07 -11.74 -21.27
C VAL A 385 2.87 -11.47 -22.78
N CYS A 386 1.76 -11.95 -23.36
CA CYS A 386 1.42 -11.69 -24.76
C CYS A 386 1.11 -10.20 -25.03
N GLU A 387 0.44 -9.51 -24.12
CA GLU A 387 0.18 -8.06 -24.21
C GLU A 387 1.46 -7.24 -24.07
N ASN A 388 2.37 -7.68 -23.19
CA ASN A 388 3.68 -7.06 -22.99
C ASN A 388 4.53 -7.10 -24.26
N ARG A 389 4.60 -8.26 -24.92
CA ARG A 389 5.44 -8.47 -26.11
C ARG A 389 4.82 -8.00 -27.42
N CYS A 390 3.54 -7.63 -27.42
CA CYS A 390 2.87 -7.18 -28.64
C CYS A 390 3.59 -5.95 -29.24
N PRO A 391 4.03 -6.00 -30.52
CA PRO A 391 4.88 -4.96 -31.14
C PRO A 391 4.11 -3.70 -31.51
N ILE A 392 2.79 -3.71 -31.42
CA ILE A 392 1.95 -2.56 -31.77
C ILE A 392 2.13 -1.46 -30.73
N GLU A 393 2.41 -0.26 -31.22
CA GLU A 393 2.53 0.94 -30.40
C GLU A 393 1.18 1.41 -29.85
N GLY A 394 1.20 2.03 -28.66
CA GLY A 394 -0.01 2.42 -27.94
C GLY A 394 -0.72 1.22 -27.32
N SER A 395 -2.03 1.07 -27.59
CA SER A 395 -2.81 -0.06 -27.13
C SER A 395 -2.44 -1.33 -27.92
N ALA A 396 -1.97 -2.35 -27.21
CA ALA A 396 -1.65 -3.64 -27.81
C ALA A 396 -2.89 -4.23 -28.50
N ALA A 397 -2.69 -5.00 -29.58
CA ALA A 397 -3.79 -5.72 -30.20
C ALA A 397 -4.31 -6.88 -29.34
N ILE A 398 -3.47 -7.48 -28.50
CA ILE A 398 -3.90 -8.48 -27.52
C ILE A 398 -3.86 -7.86 -26.13
N GLN A 399 -4.97 -7.93 -25.41
CA GLN A 399 -5.13 -7.26 -24.12
C GLN A 399 -5.79 -8.20 -23.12
N VAL A 400 -5.34 -8.14 -21.87
CA VAL A 400 -5.92 -8.95 -20.79
C VAL A 400 -7.02 -8.19 -20.07
N TYR A 401 -8.14 -8.88 -19.85
CA TYR A 401 -9.28 -8.41 -19.08
C TYR A 401 -9.59 -9.39 -17.95
N THR A 402 -10.29 -8.96 -16.91
CA THR A 402 -10.69 -9.78 -15.74
C THR A 402 -11.81 -10.78 -16.05
N ILE A 403 -12.03 -11.12 -17.32
CA ILE A 403 -13.07 -12.08 -17.75
C ILE A 403 -12.69 -13.48 -17.30
N GLY A 404 -13.63 -14.15 -16.63
CA GLY A 404 -13.43 -15.49 -16.10
C GLY A 404 -12.38 -15.57 -14.99
N GLU A 405 -12.06 -14.46 -14.32
CA GLU A 405 -11.12 -14.47 -13.19
C GLU A 405 -11.65 -15.31 -12.01
N GLU A 406 -10.75 -16.02 -11.33
CA GLU A 406 -11.09 -16.83 -10.17
C GLU A 406 -10.35 -16.33 -8.93
N ARG A 407 -11.13 -15.94 -7.91
CA ARG A 407 -10.60 -15.47 -6.62
C ARG A 407 -11.16 -16.31 -5.49
N LYS A 408 -10.32 -17.17 -4.91
CA LYS A 408 -10.71 -18.11 -3.86
C LYS A 408 -10.06 -17.74 -2.54
N ARG A 409 -10.87 -17.54 -1.49
CA ARG A 409 -10.37 -17.30 -0.12
C ARG A 409 -9.72 -18.56 0.46
N THR A 410 -10.32 -19.71 0.23
CA THR A 410 -9.86 -21.04 0.67
C THR A 410 -9.99 -22.05 -0.48
N GLY A 411 -9.35 -23.21 -0.33
CA GLY A 411 -9.38 -24.28 -1.34
C GLY A 411 -8.38 -24.09 -2.49
N SER A 412 -8.21 -25.15 -3.28
CA SER A 412 -7.23 -25.21 -4.36
C SER A 412 -7.77 -24.62 -5.67
N TYR A 413 -6.86 -24.05 -6.46
CA TYR A 413 -7.12 -23.72 -7.87
C TYR A 413 -7.02 -24.93 -8.80
N ILE A 414 -6.39 -26.00 -8.33
CA ILE A 414 -6.25 -27.26 -9.06
C ILE A 414 -7.57 -28.03 -8.97
N THR A 415 -8.19 -28.27 -10.12
CA THR A 415 -9.38 -29.13 -10.26
C THR A 415 -9.07 -30.21 -11.29
N ASP A 416 -9.74 -31.37 -11.17
CA ASP A 416 -9.52 -32.49 -12.11
C ASP A 416 -9.89 -32.12 -13.54
N GLU A 417 -10.94 -31.31 -13.71
CA GLU A 417 -11.32 -30.72 -15.00
C GLU A 417 -10.17 -29.89 -15.62
N LYS A 418 -9.53 -29.01 -14.84
CA LYS A 418 -8.41 -28.20 -15.34
C LYS A 418 -7.17 -29.04 -15.63
N LYS A 419 -6.96 -30.13 -14.89
CA LYS A 419 -5.88 -31.09 -15.19
C LYS A 419 -6.15 -31.80 -16.51
N GLN A 420 -7.37 -32.26 -16.74
CA GLN A 420 -7.78 -32.89 -18.01
C GLN A 420 -7.65 -31.93 -19.18
N LEU A 421 -8.12 -30.69 -19.04
CA LEU A 421 -7.99 -29.64 -20.07
C LEU A 421 -6.53 -29.32 -20.45
N ARG A 422 -5.57 -29.56 -19.56
CA ARG A 422 -4.13 -29.38 -19.84
C ARG A 422 -3.44 -30.63 -20.34
N ALA A 423 -3.91 -31.81 -19.94
CA ALA A 423 -3.38 -33.08 -20.40
C ALA A 423 -3.86 -33.39 -21.83
N CYS A 424 -5.07 -32.98 -22.17
CA CYS A 424 -5.60 -33.03 -23.52
C CYS A 424 -5.09 -31.80 -24.30
N GLU A 425 -3.87 -31.85 -24.83
CA GLU A 425 -3.48 -31.05 -26.00
C GLU A 425 -4.22 -31.54 -27.28
N SER A 426 -5.53 -31.81 -27.19
CA SER A 426 -6.34 -31.98 -28.39
C SER A 426 -6.64 -30.58 -28.90
N LYS A 427 -5.88 -30.17 -29.93
CA LYS A 427 -6.29 -29.10 -30.84
C LYS A 427 -7.76 -29.35 -31.19
N GLU A 428 -8.68 -28.55 -30.66
CA GLU A 428 -10.02 -28.48 -31.22
C GLU A 428 -9.85 -27.90 -32.63
N GLU A 429 -9.88 -28.79 -33.64
CA GLU A 429 -10.09 -28.42 -35.04
C GLU A 429 -11.54 -27.93 -35.17
N GLY A 430 -11.76 -26.68 -34.80
CA GLY A 430 -13.07 -26.04 -34.84
C GLY A 430 -13.05 -24.78 -34.00
N LEU A 431 -13.60 -23.68 -34.52
CA LEU A 431 -13.77 -22.44 -33.77
C LEU A 431 -14.57 -22.74 -32.49
N PRO A 432 -14.01 -22.56 -31.27
CA PRO A 432 -14.78 -22.77 -30.06
C PRO A 432 -15.97 -21.79 -30.03
N SER A 433 -17.17 -22.33 -29.86
CA SER A 433 -18.42 -21.61 -29.69
C SER A 433 -18.38 -20.84 -28.36
N GLY A 434 -17.86 -19.63 -28.39
CA GLY A 434 -17.78 -18.77 -27.21
C GLY A 434 -17.08 -17.43 -27.41
N PHE A 435 -16.74 -17.04 -28.64
CA PHE A 435 -16.14 -15.73 -28.88
C PHE A 435 -17.20 -14.65 -28.73
N ILE A 436 -16.99 -13.76 -27.76
CA ILE A 436 -17.73 -12.52 -27.62
C ILE A 436 -17.41 -11.68 -28.86
N ILE A 437 -18.39 -11.65 -29.74
CA ILE A 437 -18.42 -10.82 -30.93
C ILE A 437 -18.70 -9.40 -30.44
N GLU A 438 -17.69 -8.52 -30.45
CA GLU A 438 -17.96 -7.09 -30.58
C GLU A 438 -18.20 -6.81 -32.06
N ASP A 439 -19.41 -7.14 -32.52
CA ASP A 439 -19.95 -6.56 -33.76
C ASP A 439 -20.37 -5.14 -33.42
N LYS A 440 -19.75 -4.16 -34.06
CA LYS A 440 -20.30 -2.83 -34.23
C LYS A 440 -20.54 -2.55 -35.69
#